data_AF-A0A350LUN2-F1
#
_entry.id   AF-A0A350LUN2-F1
#
_cell.length_a   1.000
_cell.length_b   1.000
_cell.length_c   1.000
_cell.angle_alpha   90.00
_cell.angle_beta   90.00
_cell.angle_gamma   90.00
#
_symmetry.space_group_name_H-M   'P 1'
#
loop_
_entity.id
_entity.type
_entity.pdbx_description
1 polymer ?
#
loop_
_entity_poly.entity_id
_entity_poly.type
_entity_poly.pdbx_seq_one_letter_code
_entity_poly.pdbx_strand_id
1 'polypeptide(L)'
;TAWGMGYALTELGHVRIDILRTRGGAGVRAMFDLFAALVLAGTVSLVAIKAWPVVARSLANSSRANTPLETPLALVQLPWFAGWIWFALMAWLTFAAALVLVLQGRFDAADRAIGVVGEGEAPQ
;
A
#
# COMPACT_ATOMS: atom_id res chain seq x y z
N THR A 1 2.65 4.87 11.08
CA THR A 1 3.57 4.02 10.29
C THR A 1 2.78 3.23 9.25
N ALA A 2 2.32 1.99 9.50
CA ALA A 2 1.56 1.19 8.51
C ALA A 2 0.18 1.76 8.19
N TRP A 3 -0.53 2.26 9.20
CA TRP A 3 -1.79 3.00 9.04
C TRP A 3 -1.64 4.24 8.15
N GLY A 4 -0.58 5.01 8.37
CA GLY A 4 -0.27 6.21 7.58
C GLY A 4 0.13 5.89 6.15
N MET A 5 0.84 4.77 5.91
CA MET A 5 1.14 4.31 4.55
C MET A 5 -0.12 3.84 3.82
N GLY A 6 -1.06 3.18 4.50
CA GLY A 6 -2.37 2.87 3.93
C GLY A 6 -3.19 4.13 3.60
N TYR A 7 -3.12 5.16 4.44
CA TYR A 7 -3.76 6.45 4.15
C TYR A 7 -3.10 7.18 2.98
N ALA A 8 -1.76 7.20 2.92
CA ALA A 8 -1.04 7.73 1.77
C ALA A 8 -1.43 6.97 0.49
N LEU A 9 -1.67 5.65 0.58
CA LEU A 9 -2.21 4.80 -0.49
C LEU A 9 -3.49 5.36 -1.08
N THR A 10 -4.45 5.67 -0.22
CA THR A 10 -5.75 6.18 -0.61
C THR A 10 -5.71 7.64 -1.07
N GLU A 11 -4.80 8.44 -0.53
CA GLU A 11 -4.62 9.86 -0.89
C GLU A 11 -3.68 10.08 -2.08
N LEU A 12 -3.28 9.01 -2.78
CA LEU A 12 -2.39 9.09 -3.96
C LEU A 12 -1.02 9.74 -3.65
N GLY A 13 -0.54 9.67 -2.41
CA GLY A 13 0.70 10.33 -1.96
C GLY A 13 2.02 9.64 -2.36
N HIS A 14 2.03 8.76 -3.37
CA HIS A 14 3.25 8.04 -3.79
C HIS A 14 3.85 8.67 -5.03
N VAL A 15 5.17 8.77 -5.04
CA VAL A 15 5.93 9.24 -6.18
C VAL A 15 5.90 8.21 -7.30
N ARG A 16 5.61 8.66 -8.53
CA ARG A 16 5.66 7.85 -9.75
C ARG A 16 6.88 8.22 -10.61
N ILE A 17 7.30 7.29 -11.47
CA ILE A 17 8.37 7.52 -12.45
C ILE A 17 7.80 8.30 -13.64
N ASP A 18 7.89 9.64 -13.60
CA ASP A 18 7.37 10.52 -14.67
C ASP A 18 8.08 10.36 -16.03
N ILE A 19 9.31 9.85 -16.02
CA ILE A 19 10.10 9.63 -17.26
C ILE A 19 9.42 8.62 -18.19
N LEU A 20 8.67 7.64 -17.66
CA LEU A 20 7.92 6.69 -18.50
C LEU A 20 6.63 7.31 -19.08
N ARG A 21 6.05 8.32 -18.42
CA ARG A 21 4.81 8.98 -18.88
C ARG A 21 5.03 9.81 -20.14
N THR A 22 6.20 10.41 -20.30
CA THR A 22 6.49 11.31 -21.43
C THR A 22 6.75 10.59 -22.75
N ARG A 23 6.97 9.27 -22.75
CA ARG A 23 7.31 8.48 -23.96
C ARG A 23 6.36 7.33 -24.30
N GLY A 24 5.47 6.92 -23.38
CA GLY A 24 4.56 5.78 -23.57
C GLY A 24 3.09 6.18 -23.78
N GLY A 25 2.38 5.49 -24.68
CA GLY A 25 0.93 5.64 -24.83
C GLY A 25 0.13 5.14 -23.61
N ALA A 26 -1.16 5.48 -23.54
CA ALA A 26 -2.02 5.21 -22.37
C ALA A 26 -2.03 3.74 -21.89
N GLY A 27 -1.95 2.78 -22.82
CA GLY A 27 -1.89 1.36 -22.48
C GLY A 27 -0.59 0.94 -21.78
N VAL A 28 0.56 1.44 -22.25
CA VAL A 28 1.86 1.13 -21.63
C VAL A 28 1.90 1.71 -20.21
N ARG A 29 1.42 2.95 -20.03
CA ARG A 29 1.30 3.59 -18.72
C ARG A 29 0.47 2.75 -17.75
N ALA A 30 -0.72 2.33 -18.18
CA ALA A 30 -1.61 1.51 -17.38
C ALA A 30 -1.00 0.16 -16.98
N MET A 31 -0.24 -0.49 -17.87
CA MET A 31 0.45 -1.75 -17.54
C MET A 31 1.54 -1.57 -16.48
N PHE A 32 2.36 -0.52 -16.59
CA PHE A 32 3.39 -0.22 -15.59
C PHE A 32 2.78 0.14 -14.23
N ASP A 33 1.68 0.87 -14.24
CA ASP A 33 0.94 1.23 -13.03
C ASP A 33 0.35 0.00 -12.34
N LEU A 34 -0.25 -0.92 -13.11
CA LEU A 34 -0.73 -2.21 -12.60
C LEU A 34 0.40 -3.05 -12.04
N PHE A 35 1.54 -3.11 -12.74
CA PHE A 35 2.70 -3.86 -12.28
C PHE A 35 3.24 -3.30 -10.96
N ALA A 36 3.39 -1.97 -10.85
CA ALA A 36 3.82 -1.32 -9.62
C ALA A 36 2.85 -1.58 -8.46
N ALA A 37 1.54 -1.47 -8.70
CA ALA A 37 0.51 -1.76 -7.71
C ALA A 37 0.54 -3.23 -7.25
N LEU A 38 0.76 -4.17 -8.18
CA LEU A 38 0.90 -5.59 -7.87
C LEU A 38 2.13 -5.87 -7.01
N VAL A 39 3.28 -5.30 -7.38
CA VAL A 39 4.54 -5.45 -6.61
C VAL A 39 4.38 -4.87 -5.20
N LEU A 40 3.72 -3.72 -5.06
CA LEU A 40 3.41 -3.13 -3.76
C LEU A 40 2.52 -4.06 -2.93
N ALA A 41 1.38 -4.50 -3.48
CA ALA A 41 0.44 -5.39 -2.78
C ALA A 41 1.12 -6.70 -2.35
N GLY A 42 1.92 -7.31 -3.23
CA GLY A 42 2.70 -8.51 -2.92
C GLY A 42 3.72 -8.28 -1.80
N THR A 43 4.49 -7.19 -1.88
CA THR A 43 5.52 -6.86 -0.87
C THR A 43 4.89 -6.63 0.50
N VAL A 44 3.83 -5.82 0.57
CA VAL A 44 3.14 -5.53 1.84
C VAL A 44 2.51 -6.80 2.42
N SER A 45 1.97 -7.68 1.58
CA SER A 45 1.45 -8.99 2.01
C SER A 45 2.54 -9.88 2.62
N LEU A 46 3.73 -9.92 2.00
CA LEU A 46 4.87 -10.66 2.56
C LEU A 46 5.31 -10.11 3.92
N VAL A 47 5.31 -8.78 4.07
CA VAL A 47 5.61 -8.12 5.36
C VAL A 47 4.57 -8.52 6.41
N ALA A 48 3.28 -8.48 6.08
CA ALA A 48 2.23 -8.89 6.99
C ALA A 48 2.39 -10.37 7.43
N ILE A 49 2.69 -11.28 6.50
CA ILE A 49 2.93 -12.69 6.81
C ILE A 49 4.13 -12.84 7.77
N LYS A 50 5.22 -12.11 7.53
CA LYS A 50 6.43 -12.17 8.36
C LYS A 50 6.31 -11.42 9.70
N ALA A 51 5.34 -10.52 9.83
CA ALA A 51 5.07 -9.82 11.08
C ALA A 51 4.33 -10.72 12.10
N TRP A 52 3.54 -11.70 11.66
CA TRP A 52 2.81 -12.60 12.57
C TRP A 52 3.70 -13.35 13.57
N PRO A 53 4.81 -14.01 13.17
CA PRO A 53 5.71 -14.67 14.11
C PRO A 53 6.24 -13.76 15.22
N VAL A 54 6.36 -12.45 14.98
CA VAL A 54 6.83 -11.49 16.00
C VAL A 54 5.79 -11.35 17.11
N VAL A 55 4.52 -11.14 16.74
CA VAL A 55 3.40 -11.04 17.69
C VAL A 55 3.20 -12.37 18.42
N ALA A 56 3.21 -13.48 17.68
CA ALA A 56 3.00 -14.82 18.24
C ALA A 56 4.06 -15.19 19.28
N ARG A 57 5.34 -14.91 19.00
CA ARG A 57 6.43 -15.12 19.97
C ARG A 57 6.29 -14.24 21.20
N SER A 58 5.89 -12.98 21.03
CA SER A 58 5.71 -12.07 22.15
C SER A 58 4.58 -12.52 23.07
N LEU A 59 3.50 -13.06 22.51
CA LEU A 59 2.37 -13.61 23.26
C LEU A 59 2.77 -14.93 23.97
N ALA A 60 3.44 -15.84 23.27
CA ALA A 60 3.90 -17.11 23.84
C ALA A 60 4.91 -16.93 24.98
N ASN A 61 5.82 -15.96 24.86
CA ASN A 61 6.85 -15.69 25.85
C ASN A 61 6.39 -14.73 26.95
N SER A 62 5.11 -14.30 26.97
CA SER A 62 4.59 -13.26 27.87
C SER A 62 5.54 -12.05 27.98
N SER A 63 6.12 -11.63 26.85
CA SER A 63 7.22 -10.66 26.85
C SER A 63 6.75 -9.30 27.35
N ARG A 64 7.48 -8.76 28.33
CA ARG A 64 7.25 -7.45 28.93
C ARG A 64 8.33 -6.47 28.48
N ALA A 65 7.99 -5.18 28.45
CA ALA A 65 8.98 -4.15 28.20
C ALA A 65 10.02 -4.11 29.35
N ASN A 66 11.30 -3.86 29.04
CA ASN A 66 12.38 -3.71 30.02
C ASN A 66 12.32 -2.39 30.84
N THR A 67 11.18 -1.71 30.82
CA THR A 67 10.94 -0.46 31.55
C THR A 67 10.24 -0.78 32.88
N PRO A 68 10.31 0.12 33.90
CA PRO A 68 9.75 -0.15 35.23
C PRO A 68 8.24 -0.46 35.24
N LEU A 69 7.54 -0.14 34.16
CA LEU A 69 6.11 -0.34 33.97
C LEU A 69 5.76 -1.76 33.50
N GLU A 70 6.74 -2.57 33.06
CA GLU A 70 6.59 -3.98 32.63
C GLU A 70 5.36 -4.26 31.73
N THR A 71 5.01 -3.29 30.90
CA THR A 71 3.79 -3.38 30.07
C THR A 71 3.91 -4.53 29.08
N PRO A 72 2.85 -5.36 28.91
CA PRO A 72 2.85 -6.43 27.93
C PRO A 72 3.15 -5.90 26.52
N LEU A 73 4.18 -6.42 25.89
CA LEU A 73 4.65 -5.94 24.58
C LEU A 73 3.60 -6.16 23.47
N ALA A 74 2.73 -7.15 23.65
CA ALA A 74 1.61 -7.45 22.76
C ALA A 74 0.65 -6.25 22.57
N LEU A 75 0.49 -5.37 23.57
CA LEU A 75 -0.40 -4.21 23.48
C LEU A 75 0.00 -3.25 22.34
N VAL A 76 1.30 -3.10 22.09
CA VAL A 76 1.80 -2.22 21.02
C VAL A 76 1.94 -2.99 19.70
N GLN A 77 2.30 -4.28 19.78
CA GLN A 77 2.51 -5.10 18.59
C GLN A 77 1.22 -5.45 17.84
N LEU A 78 0.09 -5.64 18.54
CA LEU A 78 -1.19 -5.98 17.92
C LEU A 78 -1.72 -4.86 17.00
N PRO A 79 -1.83 -3.58 17.44
CA PRO A 79 -2.23 -2.48 16.55
C PRO A 79 -1.25 -2.24 15.39
N TRP A 80 0.04 -2.49 15.61
CA TRP A 80 1.05 -2.41 14.56
C TRP A 80 0.83 -3.48 13.49
N PHE A 81 0.62 -4.73 13.90
CA PHE A 81 0.34 -5.85 13.00
C PHE A 81 -0.97 -5.66 12.24
N ALA A 82 -2.02 -5.18 12.92
CA ALA A 82 -3.29 -4.83 12.29
C ALA A 82 -3.12 -3.78 11.19
N GLY A 83 -2.22 -2.80 11.39
CA GLY A 83 -1.90 -1.81 10.37
C GLY A 83 -1.28 -2.41 9.10
N TRP A 84 -0.45 -3.46 9.22
CA TRP A 84 0.11 -4.16 8.06
C TRP A 84 -0.95 -4.96 7.30
N ILE A 85 -1.86 -5.63 8.01
CA ILE A 85 -3.01 -6.31 7.38
C ILE A 85 -3.88 -5.30 6.64
N TRP A 86 -4.20 -4.18 7.28
CA TRP A 86 -5.00 -3.12 6.67
C TRP A 86 -4.35 -2.55 5.42
N PHE A 87 -3.05 -2.28 5.47
CA PHE A 87 -2.33 -1.77 4.30
C PHE A 87 -2.29 -2.80 3.16
N ALA A 88 -2.08 -4.08 3.45
CA ALA A 88 -2.13 -5.14 2.44
C ALA A 88 -3.53 -5.20 1.79
N LEU A 89 -4.60 -5.12 2.58
CA LEU A 89 -5.97 -5.10 2.09
C LEU A 89 -6.20 -3.92 1.13
N MET A 90 -5.81 -2.71 1.54
CA MET A 90 -5.98 -1.52 0.69
C MET A 90 -5.16 -1.60 -0.59
N ALA A 91 -3.94 -2.12 -0.54
CA ALA A 91 -3.11 -2.34 -1.74
C ALA A 91 -3.79 -3.29 -2.74
N TRP A 92 -4.38 -4.38 -2.25
CA TRP A 92 -5.12 -5.31 -3.10
C TRP A 92 -6.42 -4.73 -3.67
N LEU A 93 -7.17 -3.95 -2.87
CA LEU A 93 -8.38 -3.28 -3.33
C LEU A 93 -8.06 -2.25 -4.44
N THR A 94 -7.02 -1.45 -4.25
CA THR A 94 -6.56 -0.49 -5.27
C THR A 94 -6.10 -1.22 -6.54
N PHE A 95 -5.32 -2.29 -6.41
CA PHE A 95 -4.90 -3.10 -7.56
C PHE A 95 -6.10 -3.72 -8.30
N ALA A 96 -7.08 -4.28 -7.59
CA ALA A 96 -8.26 -4.88 -8.20
C ALA A 96 -9.11 -3.84 -8.94
N ALA A 97 -9.32 -2.67 -8.34
CA ALA A 97 -10.00 -1.55 -9.00
C ALA A 97 -9.26 -1.10 -10.27
N ALA A 98 -7.92 -1.03 -10.21
CA ALA A 98 -7.07 -0.72 -11.36
C ALA A 98 -7.29 -1.70 -12.50
N LEU A 99 -7.22 -2.98 -12.15
CA LEU A 99 -7.28 -4.08 -13.10
C LEU A 99 -8.63 -4.08 -13.81
N VAL A 100 -9.73 -3.89 -13.08
CA VAL A 100 -11.08 -3.79 -13.67
C VAL A 100 -11.18 -2.62 -14.65
N LEU A 101 -10.70 -1.43 -14.28
CA LEU A 101 -10.76 -0.25 -15.16
C LEU A 101 -9.91 -0.42 -16.43
N VAL A 102 -8.74 -1.04 -16.31
CA VAL A 102 -7.86 -1.33 -17.45
C VAL A 102 -8.45 -2.40 -18.36
N LEU A 103 -9.05 -3.47 -17.81
CA LEU A 103 -9.74 -4.51 -18.59
C LEU A 103 -10.96 -3.97 -19.32
N GLN A 104 -11.63 -2.95 -18.78
CA GLN A 104 -12.73 -2.24 -19.44
C GLN A 104 -12.27 -1.27 -20.54
N GLY A 105 -10.96 -1.14 -20.79
CA GLY A 105 -10.40 -0.18 -21.75
C GLY A 105 -10.51 1.28 -21.30
N ARG A 106 -10.87 1.54 -20.04
CA ARG A 106 -11.08 2.89 -19.48
C ARG A 106 -9.78 3.42 -18.87
N PHE A 107 -8.74 3.56 -19.69
CA PHE A 107 -7.40 3.96 -19.25
C PHE A 107 -7.37 5.33 -18.56
N ASP A 108 -8.17 6.30 -19.02
CA ASP A 108 -8.26 7.62 -18.38
C ASP A 108 -9.00 7.61 -17.03
N ALA A 109 -9.91 6.65 -16.85
CA ALA A 109 -10.58 6.46 -15.56
C ALA A 109 -9.68 5.72 -14.58
N ALA A 110 -8.89 4.75 -15.06
CA ALA A 110 -7.84 4.10 -14.27
C ALA A 110 -6.77 5.10 -13.80
N ASP A 111 -6.34 6.01 -14.68
CA ASP A 111 -5.37 7.06 -14.31
C ASP A 111 -5.96 8.11 -13.37
N ARG A 112 -7.28 8.34 -13.36
CA ARG A 112 -7.89 9.24 -12.36
C ARG A 112 -8.18 8.59 -11.02
N ALA A 113 -8.58 7.32 -11.04
CA ALA A 113 -8.90 6.59 -9.81
C ALA A 113 -7.64 6.18 -9.03
N ILE A 114 -6.50 6.04 -9.73
CA ILE A 114 -5.28 5.42 -9.20
C ILE A 114 -4.02 6.19 -9.61
N GLY A 115 -4.12 7.03 -10.62
CA GLY A 115 -3.05 7.96 -10.94
C GLY A 115 -3.10 9.18 -10.03
N VAL A 116 -1.90 9.66 -9.74
CA VAL A 116 -1.64 10.89 -9.01
C VAL A 116 -2.13 12.07 -9.83
N VAL A 117 -2.73 13.07 -9.19
CA VAL A 117 -2.94 14.40 -9.76
C VAL A 117 -1.55 14.93 -10.16
N GLY A 118 -1.20 14.82 -11.44
CA GLY A 118 0.05 15.40 -11.93
C GLY A 118 -0.03 16.91 -11.79
N GLU A 119 1.05 17.55 -11.32
CA GLU A 119 1.19 19.02 -11.19
C GLU A 119 0.97 19.82 -12.51
N GLY A 120 0.58 19.18 -13.61
CA GLY A 120 0.33 19.79 -14.91
C GLY A 120 -1.13 20.21 -15.20
N GLU A 121 -2.10 19.84 -14.35
CA GLU A 121 -3.51 20.22 -14.55
C GLU A 121 -3.89 21.50 -13.76
N ALA A 122 -2.99 22.48 -13.71
CA ALA A 122 -3.34 23.83 -13.30
C ALA A 122 -4.13 24.48 -14.46
N PRO A 123 -5.38 24.92 -14.25
CA PRO A 123 -6.13 25.61 -15.28
C PRO A 123 -5.40 26.92 -15.61
N GLN A 124 -4.97 27.06 -16.86
CA GLN A 124 -4.59 28.34 -17.45
C GLN A 124 -5.86 29.14 -17.75
#